data_AF-A0A7V6PE14-F1
#
_entry.id   AF-A0A7V6PE14-F1
#
_cell.length_a   1.000
_cell.length_b   1.000
_cell.length_c   1.000
_cell.angle_alpha   90.00
_cell.angle_beta   90.00
_cell.angle_gamma   90.00
#
_symmetry.space_group_name_H-M   'P 1'
#
loop_
_entity.id
_entity.type
_entity.pdbx_description
1 polymer ?
#
loop_
_entity_poly.entity_id
_entity_poly.type
_entity_poly.pdbx_seq_one_letter_code
_entity_poly.pdbx_strand_id
1 'polypeptide(L)' 'MTNARLIVVAAFDRNADGELVPAFEPMAFETESRALRAAQSLEGKHVGVVAWSREADPHVGEYGPPAILFQWGDIPDMD' A
#
# COMPACT_ATOMS: atom_id res chain seq x y z
N MET A 1 -21.75 -8.34 10.62
CA MET A 1 -21.42 -7.86 9.26
C MET A 1 -19.95 -7.54 9.28
N THR A 2 -19.13 -8.19 8.46
CA THR A 2 -17.69 -7.91 8.41
C THR A 2 -17.52 -6.59 7.68
N ASN A 3 -16.88 -5.59 8.29
CA ASN A 3 -16.55 -4.34 7.60
C ASN A 3 -15.73 -4.65 6.35
N ALA A 4 -16.03 -3.97 5.24
CA ALA A 4 -15.25 -4.16 4.03
C ALA A 4 -13.86 -3.56 4.26
N ARG A 5 -12.80 -4.37 4.09
CA ARG A 5 -11.42 -3.94 4.27
C ARG A 5 -10.72 -3.94 2.92
N LEU A 6 -10.16 -2.79 2.56
CA LEU A 6 -9.29 -2.64 1.40
C LEU A 6 -7.85 -2.82 1.87
N ILE A 7 -7.09 -3.69 1.22
CA ILE A 7 -5.67 -3.92 1.52
C ILE A 7 -4.92 -3.78 0.20
N VAL A 8 -3.93 -2.90 0.15
CA VAL A 8 -3.25 -2.52 -1.09
C VAL A 8 -1.74 -2.54 -0.88
N VAL A 9 -1.02 -3.02 -1.88
CA VAL A 9 0.45 -2.91 -1.98
C VAL A 9 0.79 -2.06 -3.19
N ALA A 10 1.64 -1.06 -2.98
CA ALA A 10 2.24 -0.25 -4.04
C ALA A 10 3.76 -0.29 -3.92
N ALA A 11 4.45 -0.20 -5.04
CA ALA A 11 5.89 0.01 -5.11
C ALA A 11 6.18 1.22 -5.98
N PHE A 12 7.31 1.87 -5.71
CA PHE A 12 7.72 3.11 -6.34
C PHE A 12 9.16 2.99 -6.83
N ASP A 13 9.39 3.54 -8.02
CA ASP A 13 10.70 3.71 -8.63
C ASP A 13 11.01 5.20 -8.81
N ARG A 14 12.28 5.54 -9.03
CA ARG A 14 12.66 6.90 -9.45
C ARG A 14 12.65 6.98 -10.96
N ASN A 15 11.93 7.97 -11.51
CA ASN A 15 12.00 8.28 -12.94
C ASN A 15 13.35 8.98 -13.27
N ALA A 16 13.54 9.34 -14.55
CA ALA A 16 14.76 10.00 -15.01
C ALA A 16 15.00 11.37 -14.36
N ASP A 17 13.94 12.02 -13.88
CA ASP A 17 13.97 13.31 -13.19
C ASP A 17 14.19 13.16 -11.66
N GLY A 18 14.29 11.92 -11.17
CA GLY A 18 14.51 11.59 -9.77
C GLY A 18 13.25 11.58 -8.91
N GLU A 19 12.07 11.74 -9.51
CA GLU A 19 10.78 11.74 -8.82
C GLU A 19 10.29 10.32 -8.55
N LEU A 20 9.60 10.14 -7.42
CA LEU A 20 8.94 8.88 -7.09
C LEU A 20 7.71 8.69 -7.96
N VAL A 21 7.69 7.61 -8.73
CA VAL A 21 6.55 7.20 -9.56
C VAL A 21 6.16 5.77 -9.22
N PRO A 22 4.88 5.39 -9.32
CA PRO A 22 4.47 4.00 -9.16
C PRO A 22 5.23 3.09 -10.12
N ALA A 23 5.84 2.03 -9.61
CA ALA A 23 6.55 1.03 -10.41
C ALA A 23 5.56 0.17 -11.24
N PHE A 24 4.34 -0.02 -10.73
CA PHE A 24 3.24 -0.73 -11.37
C PHE A 24 1.90 -0.30 -10.74
N GLU A 25 0.77 -0.75 -11.32
CA GLU A 25 -0.56 -0.50 -10.76
C GLU A 25 -0.73 -1.14 -9.36
N PRO A 26 -1.12 -0.38 -8.32
CA PRO A 26 -1.26 -0.91 -6.97
C PRO A 26 -2.14 -2.16 -6.92
N MET A 27 -1.68 -3.18 -6.20
CA MET A 27 -2.33 -4.47 -6.15
C MET A 27 -3.19 -4.58 -4.89
N ALA A 28 -4.46 -4.94 -5.05
CA ALA A 28 -5.36 -5.23 -3.93
C ALA A 28 -5.25 -6.69 -3.48
N PHE A 29 -5.35 -6.92 -2.17
CA PHE A 29 -5.26 -8.24 -1.55
C PHE A 29 -6.45 -8.52 -0.63
N GLU A 30 -6.82 -9.80 -0.53
CA GLU A 30 -7.90 -10.24 0.36
C GLU A 30 -7.48 -10.31 1.84
N THR A 31 -6.17 -10.45 2.11
CA THR A 31 -5.64 -10.61 3.47
C THR A 31 -4.31 -9.88 3.66
N GLU A 32 -4.07 -9.41 4.89
CA GLU A 32 -2.84 -8.71 5.25
C GLU A 32 -1.62 -9.60 5.07
N SER A 33 -1.72 -10.87 5.45
CA SER A 33 -0.61 -11.84 5.30
C SER A 33 -0.16 -11.99 3.85
N ARG A 34 -1.07 -11.93 2.88
CA ARG A 34 -0.71 -11.96 1.45
C ARG A 34 -0.07 -10.65 1.01
N ALA A 35 -0.63 -9.52 1.42
CA ALA A 35 -0.08 -8.19 1.13
C ALA A 35 1.35 -8.03 1.69
N LEU A 36 1.58 -8.44 2.94
CA LEU A 36 2.89 -8.38 3.60
C LEU A 36 3.94 -9.22 2.87
N ARG A 37 3.61 -10.46 2.50
CA ARG A 37 4.54 -11.30 1.72
C ARG A 37 4.86 -10.71 0.36
N ALA A 38 3.86 -10.14 -0.32
CA ALA A 38 4.08 -9.47 -1.60
C ALA A 38 4.99 -8.25 -1.43
N ALA A 39 4.70 -7.38 -0.46
CA ALA A 39 5.50 -6.19 -0.18
C ALA A 39 6.96 -6.52 0.18
N GLN A 40 7.17 -7.51 1.05
CA GLN A 40 8.53 -7.99 1.39
C GLN A 40 9.27 -8.57 0.18
N SER A 41 8.56 -9.22 -0.76
CA SER A 41 9.20 -9.74 -1.97
C SER A 41 9.66 -8.66 -2.95
N LEU A 42 9.20 -7.42 -2.77
CA LEU A 42 9.53 -6.25 -3.57
C LEU A 42 10.63 -5.40 -2.92
N GLU A 43 10.99 -5.71 -1.68
CA GLU A 43 12.09 -5.08 -0.96
C GLU A 43 13.40 -5.18 -1.76
N GLY A 44 14.11 -4.07 -1.89
CA GLY A 44 15.38 -4.01 -2.63
C GLY A 44 15.26 -4.13 -4.16
N LYS A 45 14.05 -4.35 -4.71
CA LYS A 45 13.80 -4.33 -6.17
C LYS A 45 13.34 -2.97 -6.68
N HIS A 46 12.69 -2.21 -5.81
CA HIS A 46 12.16 -0.87 -6.07
C HIS A 46 12.78 0.12 -5.09
N VAL A 47 12.65 1.43 -5.33
CA VAL A 47 13.19 2.43 -4.38
C VAL A 47 12.33 2.57 -3.13
N GLY A 48 11.04 2.24 -3.23
CA GLY A 48 10.13 2.21 -2.10
C GLY A 48 8.97 1.25 -2.28
N VAL A 49 8.44 0.75 -1.17
CA VAL A 49 7.32 -0.19 -1.12
C VAL A 49 6.46 0.14 0.08
N VAL A 50 5.14 0.15 -0.11
CA VAL A 50 4.17 0.32 0.97
C VAL A 50 3.04 -0.70 0.85
N ALA A 51 2.68 -1.31 1.97
CA ALA A 51 1.43 -2.03 2.14
C ALA A 51 0.60 -1.28 3.18
N TRP A 52 -0.65 -0.99 2.84
CA TRP A 52 -1.58 -0.34 3.74
C TRP A 52 -2.94 -1.00 3.66
N SER A 53 -3.75 -0.74 4.67
CA SER A 53 -5.14 -1.19 4.69
C SER A 53 -6.06 -0.10 5.19
N ARG A 54 -7.31 -0.15 4.76
CA ARG A 54 -8.33 0.82 5.10
C ARG A 54 -9.62 0.10 5.35
N GLU A 55 -10.20 0.35 6.52
CA GLU A 55 -11.52 -0.16 6.84
C GLU A 55 -12.57 0.81 6.28
N ALA A 56 -13.53 0.27 5.54
CA ALA A 56 -14.75 0.98 5.20
C ALA A 56 -15.74 0.74 6.35
N ASP A 57 -16.08 1.78 7.09
CA ASP A 57 -17.15 1.71 8.07
C ASP A 57 -18.48 1.96 7.35
N PRO A 58 -19.35 0.94 7.20
CA PRO A 58 -20.62 1.08 6.51
C PRO A 58 -21.63 1.95 7.27
N HIS A 59 -21.38 2.29 8.54
CA HIS A 59 -22.28 3.11 9.37
C HIS A 59 -21.91 4.59 9.38
N VAL A 60 -20.64 4.90 9.15
CA VAL A 60 -20.13 6.30 9.20
C VAL A 60 -20.10 6.92 7.80
N GLY A 61 -20.05 6.12 6.74
CA GLY A 61 -19.95 6.62 5.36
C GLY A 61 -18.57 7.22 5.03
N GLU A 62 -17.62 7.11 5.96
CA GLU A 62 -16.25 7.56 5.82
C GLU A 62 -15.31 6.35 5.83
N TYR A 63 -14.31 6.39 4.96
CA TYR A 63 -13.19 5.46 5.06
C TYR A 63 -12.30 5.89 6.23
N GLY A 64 -11.98 4.97 7.13
CA GLY A 64 -11.05 5.25 8.23
C GLY A 64 -9.66 5.65 7.72
N PRO A 65 -8.78 6.18 8.60
CA PRO A 65 -7.41 6.47 8.22
C PRO A 65 -6.71 5.19 7.73
N PRO A 66 -5.84 5.29 6.70
CA PRO A 66 -5.11 4.12 6.22
C PRO A 66 -4.14 3.65 7.30
N ALA A 67 -4.21 2.37 7.65
CA ALA A 67 -3.25 1.71 8.53
C ALA A 67 -2.11 1.15 7.67
N ILE A 68 -0.90 1.67 7.86
CA ILE A 68 0.31 1.12 7.23
C ILE A 68 0.62 -0.24 7.84
N LEU A 69 0.67 -1.27 7.01
CA LEU A 69 1.03 -2.63 7.37
C LEU A 69 2.53 -2.89 7.19
N PHE A 70 3.12 -2.27 6.17
CA PHE A 70 4.54 -2.38 5.84
C PHE A 70 5.00 -1.14 5.06
N GLN A 71 6.22 -0.69 5.31
CA GLN A 71 6.85 0.37 4.56
C GLN A 71 8.34 0.11 4.47
N TRP A 72 8.91 0.34 3.30
CA TRP A 72 10.34 0.24 3.05
C TRP A 72 10.78 1.25 2.01
N GLY A 73 11.97 1.83 2.18
CA GLY A 73 12.57 2.77 1.23
C GLY A 73 11.82 4.10 1.12
N ASP A 74 11.97 4.74 -0.04
CA ASP A 74 11.40 6.05 -0.34
C ASP A 74 9.98 5.91 -0.87
N ILE A 75 8.99 6.28 -0.06
CA ILE A 75 7.57 6.33 -0.47
C ILE A 75 7.06 7.78 -0.43
N PRO A 76 6.09 8.13 -1.29
CA PRO A 76 5.40 9.42 -1.18
C PRO A 76 4.63 9.53 0.14
N ASP A 77 4.43 10.76 0.61
CA ASP A 77 3.55 11.02 1.75
C ASP A 77 2.12 10.56 1.44
N MET A 78 1.53 9.85 2.41
CA MET A 78 0.19 9.29 2.32
C MET A 78 -0.77 10.11 3.19
N ASP A 79 -1.19 11.27 2.69
CA ASP A 79 -2.29 12.08 3.27
C ASP A 79 -3.68 11.49 2.96
#